data_AF-A0A4Q4U8P1-F1
#
_entry.id   AF-A0A4Q4U8P1-F1
#
_cell.length_a   1.000
_cell.length_b   1.000
_cell.length_c   1.000
_cell.angle_alpha   90.00
_cell.angle_beta   90.00
_cell.angle_gamma   90.00
#
_symmetry.space_group_name_H-M   'P 1'
#
loop_
_entity.id
_entity.type
_entity.pdbx_description
1 polymer ?
#
loop_
_entity_poly.entity_id
_entity_poly.type
_entity_poly.pdbx_seq_one_letter_code
_entity_poly.pdbx_strand_id
1 'polypeptide(L)'
;MQDRGALLQAIIGKNHDPIAFDLRGIGASVPRVDCWDPPEKQRLWALQDVSVVNAHPGTVNDAFARATEFPQMCERHMNASGLLPHLSTASHARDMLEILQQMGEDKLKY
;
A
#
# COMPACT_ATOMS: atom_id res chain seq x y z
N MET A 1 4.64 -17.78 16.13
CA MET A 1 5.05 -16.38 16.38
C MET A 1 5.79 -16.38 17.70
N GLN A 2 7.03 -15.90 17.78
CA GLN A 2 7.73 -15.83 19.07
C GLN A 2 7.15 -14.66 19.85
N ASP A 3 6.74 -14.88 21.09
CA ASP A 3 6.31 -13.81 21.98
C ASP A 3 7.52 -12.93 22.33
N ARG A 4 7.49 -11.68 21.86
CA ARG A 4 8.50 -10.66 22.13
C ARG A 4 7.92 -9.42 22.81
N GLY A 5 6.71 -9.53 23.37
CA GLY A 5 6.02 -8.40 24.01
C GLY A 5 6.84 -7.79 25.15
N ALA A 6 7.41 -8.63 26.02
CA ALA A 6 8.24 -8.17 27.13
C ALA A 6 9.49 -7.39 26.68
N LEU A 7 10.12 -7.80 25.58
CA LEU A 7 11.28 -7.11 25.01
C LEU A 7 10.88 -5.75 24.41
N LEU A 8 9.78 -5.71 23.66
CA LEU A 8 9.26 -4.46 23.10
C LEU A 8 8.91 -3.46 24.21
N GLN A 9 8.25 -3.91 25.28
CA GLN A 9 7.93 -3.06 26.43
C GLN A 9 9.20 -2.55 27.14
N ALA A 10 10.25 -3.36 27.24
CA ALA A 10 11.51 -2.94 27.83
C ALA A 10 12.22 -1.85 27.01
N ILE A 11 12.13 -1.90 25.68
CA ILE A 11 12.73 -0.90 24.78
C ILE A 11 11.91 0.40 24.76
N ILE A 12 10.59 0.29 24.66
CA ILE A 12 9.68 1.43 24.50
C ILE A 12 9.41 2.14 25.84
N GLY A 13 9.56 1.42 26.95
CA GLY A 13 9.22 1.89 28.29
C GLY A 13 7.72 1.78 28.58
N LYS A 14 7.28 2.19 29.77
CA LYS A 14 5.89 2.04 30.25
C LYS A 14 4.97 3.23 29.94
N ASN A 15 5.50 4.27 29.29
CA ASN A 15 4.80 5.54 29.09
C ASN A 15 4.34 5.74 27.64
N HIS A 16 4.42 4.70 26.81
CA HIS A 16 4.07 4.73 25.40
C HIS A 16 3.39 3.43 25.00
N ASP A 17 2.37 3.55 24.18
CA ASP A 17 1.70 2.43 23.54
C ASP A 17 2.26 2.23 22.13
N PRO A 18 2.83 1.06 21.79
CA PRO A 18 3.25 0.76 20.42
C PRO A 18 2.02 0.53 19.55
N ILE A 19 1.78 1.45 18.60
CA ILE A 19 0.65 1.35 17.69
C ILE A 19 1.15 1.30 16.25
N ALA A 20 0.64 0.29 15.53
CA ALA A 20 0.78 0.16 14.10
C ALA A 20 -0.62 0.03 13.51
N PHE A 21 -0.82 0.59 12.33
CA PHE A 21 -2.08 0.48 11.60
C PHE A 21 -1.78 0.28 10.12
N ASP A 22 -2.69 -0.43 9.46
CA ASP A 22 -2.64 -0.55 8.01
C ASP A 22 -3.20 0.71 7.38
N LEU A 23 -2.41 1.35 6.52
CA LEU A 23 -2.84 2.51 5.75
C LEU A 23 -4.10 2.16 4.92
N ARG A 24 -4.95 3.14 4.61
CA ARG A 24 -6.09 2.95 3.69
C ARG A 24 -5.62 2.24 2.40
N GLY A 25 -6.38 1.25 1.95
CA GLY A 25 -6.01 0.47 0.77
C GLY A 25 -4.94 -0.61 0.99
N ILE A 26 -4.34 -0.72 2.17
CA ILE A 26 -3.28 -1.67 2.50
C ILE A 26 -3.75 -2.65 3.57
N GLY A 27 -3.20 -3.86 3.55
CA GLY A 27 -3.39 -4.85 4.62
C GLY A 27 -4.85 -5.18 4.90
N ALA A 28 -5.27 -5.01 6.15
CA ALA A 28 -6.62 -5.24 6.64
C ALA A 28 -7.56 -4.02 6.49
N SER A 29 -7.06 -2.85 6.10
CA SER A 29 -7.90 -1.67 5.88
C SER A 29 -8.75 -1.82 4.63
N VAL A 30 -10.04 -1.50 4.75
CA VAL A 30 -11.03 -1.67 3.67
C VAL A 30 -11.54 -0.32 3.12
N PRO A 31 -11.80 -0.22 1.79
CA PRO A 31 -11.51 -1.23 0.77
C PRO A 31 -10.00 -1.37 0.51
N ARG A 32 -9.54 -2.60 0.25
CA ARG A 32 -8.14 -2.88 -0.11
C ARG A 32 -7.90 -2.50 -1.57
N VAL A 33 -6.72 -1.96 -1.87
CA VAL A 33 -6.28 -1.80 -3.26
C VAL A 33 -5.95 -3.17 -3.82
N ASP A 34 -6.73 -3.59 -4.80
CA ASP A 34 -6.43 -4.75 -5.61
C ASP A 34 -6.69 -4.42 -7.08
N CYS A 35 -5.63 -4.40 -7.89
CA CYS A 35 -5.76 -4.17 -9.32
C CYS A 35 -6.12 -5.48 -10.07
N TRP A 36 -6.14 -6.62 -9.37
CA TRP A 36 -6.20 -7.94 -10.00
C TRP A 36 -7.38 -8.76 -9.46
N ASP A 37 -8.37 -9.00 -10.31
CA ASP A 37 -9.40 -10.00 -10.06
C ASP A 37 -9.65 -10.83 -11.34
N PRO A 38 -9.37 -12.15 -11.34
CA PRO A 38 -8.88 -12.97 -10.23
C PRO A 38 -7.33 -12.90 -10.07
N PRO A 39 -6.75 -13.42 -8.95
CA PRO A 39 -5.31 -13.34 -8.66
C PRO A 39 -4.39 -13.95 -9.72
N GLU A 40 -4.88 -14.88 -10.53
CA GLU A 40 -4.15 -15.48 -11.65
C GLU A 40 -3.71 -14.42 -12.67
N LYS A 41 -4.48 -13.34 -12.85
CA LYS A 41 -4.11 -12.25 -13.77
C LYS A 41 -2.81 -11.57 -13.34
N GLN A 42 -2.58 -11.41 -12.04
CA GLN A 42 -1.34 -10.85 -11.52
C GLN A 42 -0.14 -11.74 -11.89
N ARG A 43 -0.29 -13.06 -11.76
CA ARG A 43 0.79 -14.01 -12.10
C ARG A 43 1.10 -13.97 -13.59
N LEU A 44 0.07 -13.97 -14.44
CA LEU A 44 0.24 -13.88 -15.89
C LEU A 44 0.92 -12.56 -16.31
N TRP A 45 0.53 -11.44 -15.69
CA TRP A 45 1.16 -10.14 -15.94
C TRP A 45 2.64 -10.11 -15.55
N ALA A 46 3.00 -10.77 -14.44
CA ALA A 46 4.37 -10.86 -13.97
C ALA A 46 5.27 -11.70 -14.88
N LEU A 47 4.71 -12.72 -15.57
CA LEU A 47 5.47 -13.51 -16.56
C LEU A 47 5.87 -12.72 -17.80
N GLN A 48 5.20 -11.60 -18.06
CA GLN A 48 5.45 -10.72 -19.20
C GLN A 48 6.39 -9.55 -18.86
N ASP A 49 7.08 -9.62 -17.72
CA ASP A 49 7.92 -8.52 -17.26
C ASP A 49 9.16 -8.29 -18.13
N VAL A 50 9.36 -7.03 -18.50
CA VAL A 50 10.53 -6.59 -19.28
C VAL A 50 11.62 -6.23 -18.30
N SER A 51 12.40 -7.25 -17.93
CA SER A 51 13.46 -7.14 -16.93
C SER A 51 14.46 -6.02 -17.23
N VAL A 52 15.07 -6.06 -18.41
CA VAL A 52 16.11 -5.09 -18.81
C VAL A 52 15.63 -4.32 -20.05
N VAL A 53 15.39 -3.03 -19.88
CA VAL A 53 14.78 -2.14 -20.90
C VAL A 53 15.65 -1.97 -22.15
N ASN A 54 16.93 -2.36 -22.12
CA ASN A 54 17.85 -2.32 -23.27
C ASN A 54 18.32 -3.71 -23.75
N ALA A 55 17.63 -4.80 -23.38
CA ALA A 55 18.09 -6.15 -23.73
C ALA A 55 18.14 -6.42 -25.24
N HIS A 56 17.18 -5.87 -26.01
CA HIS A 56 17.15 -5.95 -27.48
C HIS A 56 16.27 -4.83 -28.06
N PRO A 57 16.32 -4.55 -29.37
CA PRO A 57 15.40 -3.61 -29.99
C PRO A 57 13.94 -3.96 -29.67
N GLY A 58 13.13 -2.97 -29.30
CA GLY A 58 11.71 -3.14 -28.96
C GLY A 58 11.38 -3.18 -27.46
N THR A 59 12.33 -3.56 -26.59
CA THR A 59 12.06 -3.69 -25.13
C THR A 59 11.60 -2.40 -24.46
N VAL A 60 12.08 -1.24 -24.93
CA VAL A 60 11.62 0.07 -24.44
C VAL A 60 10.15 0.33 -24.76
N ASN A 61 9.68 -0.14 -25.93
CA ASN A 61 8.28 0.00 -26.34
C ASN A 61 7.39 -0.93 -25.51
N ASP A 62 7.84 -2.16 -25.28
CA ASP A 62 7.13 -3.13 -24.43
C ASP A 62 7.02 -2.63 -22.98
N ALA A 63 8.10 -2.06 -22.43
CA ALA A 63 8.12 -1.45 -21.11
C ALA A 63 7.18 -0.25 -21.01
N PHE A 64 7.20 0.61 -22.03
CA PHE A 64 6.30 1.76 -22.11
C PHE A 64 4.83 1.35 -22.19
N ALA A 65 4.52 0.37 -23.04
CA ALA A 65 3.17 -0.17 -23.19
C ALA A 65 2.66 -0.73 -21.85
N ARG A 66 3.47 -1.52 -21.15
CA ARG A 66 3.13 -2.05 -19.82
C ARG A 66 2.92 -0.96 -18.78
N ALA A 67 3.82 0.04 -18.74
CA ALA A 67 3.73 1.15 -17.80
C ALA A 67 2.49 2.03 -18.04
N THR A 68 1.99 2.07 -19.28
CA THR A 68 0.78 2.81 -19.65
C THR A 68 -0.49 2.01 -19.36
N GLU A 69 -0.50 0.71 -19.64
CA GLU A 69 -1.68 -0.14 -19.45
C GLU A 69 -1.97 -0.50 -17.99
N PHE A 70 -0.94 -0.71 -17.17
CA PHE A 70 -1.10 -1.07 -15.77
C PHE A 70 -2.00 -0.10 -14.97
N PRO A 71 -1.74 1.23 -14.94
CA PRO A 71 -2.57 2.15 -14.18
C PRO A 71 -4.01 2.21 -14.71
N GLN A 72 -4.21 2.18 -16.02
CA GLN A 72 -5.56 2.20 -16.61
C GLN A 72 -6.36 0.95 -16.26
N MET A 73 -5.70 -0.21 -16.26
CA MET A 73 -6.32 -1.47 -15.85
C MET A 73 -6.71 -1.44 -14.37
N CYS A 74 -5.82 -0.94 -13.51
CA CYS A 74 -6.12 -0.78 -12.09
C CYS A 74 -7.28 0.21 -11.85
N GLU A 75 -7.29 1.33 -12.58
CA GLU A 75 -8.36 2.32 -12.52
C GLU A 75 -9.69 1.69 -12.93
N ARG A 76 -9.77 0.99 -14.06
CA ARG A 76 -10.99 0.29 -14.50
C ARG A 76 -11.53 -0.69 -13.44
N HIS A 77 -10.63 -1.39 -12.76
CA HIS A 77 -11.00 -2.33 -11.69
C HIS A 77 -11.50 -1.62 -10.43
N MET A 78 -10.78 -0.57 -10.00
CA MET A 78 -10.97 0.06 -8.70
C MET A 78 -11.85 1.31 -8.73
N ASN A 79 -12.28 1.80 -9.90
CA ASN A 79 -13.03 3.06 -10.02
C ASN A 79 -14.28 3.08 -9.13
N ALA A 80 -15.01 1.96 -9.06
CA ALA A 80 -16.21 1.84 -8.24
C ALA A 80 -15.95 2.03 -6.72
N SER A 81 -14.72 1.84 -6.25
CA SER A 81 -14.35 2.06 -4.84
C SER A 81 -14.27 3.53 -4.46
N GLY A 82 -14.07 4.44 -5.43
CA GLY A 82 -13.74 5.85 -5.16
C GLY A 82 -12.44 6.07 -4.37
N LEU A 83 -11.64 5.02 -4.10
CA LEU A 83 -10.49 5.08 -3.21
C LEU A 83 -9.27 5.72 -3.87
N LEU A 84 -9.04 5.46 -5.16
CA LEU A 84 -7.78 5.78 -5.85
C LEU A 84 -7.34 7.25 -5.72
N PRO A 85 -8.23 8.27 -5.86
CA PRO A 85 -7.85 9.67 -5.69
C PRO A 85 -7.42 10.03 -4.27
N HIS A 86 -7.63 9.14 -3.31
CA HIS A 86 -7.44 9.38 -1.89
C HIS A 86 -6.35 8.51 -1.25
N LEU A 87 -5.49 7.85 -2.03
CA LEU A 87 -4.38 6.99 -1.55
C LEU A 87 -3.04 7.73 -1.37
N SER A 88 -3.03 9.06 -1.44
CA SER A 88 -1.79 9.83 -1.28
C SER A 88 -1.27 9.79 0.16
N THR A 89 0.04 10.00 0.34
CA THR A 89 0.65 10.21 1.67
C THR A 89 -0.02 11.35 2.45
N ALA A 90 -0.50 12.39 1.76
CA ALA A 90 -1.25 13.47 2.41
C ALA A 90 -2.58 12.99 3.01
N SER A 91 -3.26 12.06 2.34
CA SER A 91 -4.46 11.40 2.89
C SER A 91 -4.12 10.53 4.09
N HIS A 92 -3.04 9.74 4.02
CA HIS A 92 -2.56 8.91 5.13
C HIS A 92 -2.19 9.75 6.37
N ALA A 93 -1.57 10.91 6.18
CA ALA A 93 -1.27 11.81 7.28
C ALA A 93 -2.54 12.33 7.99
N ARG A 94 -3.65 12.51 7.25
CA ARG A 94 -4.96 12.83 7.85
C ARG A 94 -5.53 11.66 8.63
N ASP A 95 -5.34 10.43 8.16
CA ASP A 95 -5.72 9.24 8.93
C ASP A 95 -4.94 9.15 10.24
N MET A 96 -3.64 9.43 10.22
CA MET A 96 -2.83 9.49 11.44
C MET A 96 -3.33 10.55 12.42
N LEU A 97 -3.79 11.70 11.92
CA LEU A 97 -4.38 12.74 12.75
C LEU A 97 -5.70 12.28 13.38
N GLU A 98 -6.56 11.61 12.61
CA GLU A 98 -7.81 11.03 13.14
C GLU A 98 -7.52 9.98 14.21
N ILE A 99 -6.57 9.07 13.97
CA ILE A 99 -6.15 8.06 14.95
C ILE A 99 -5.65 8.73 16.23
N LEU A 100 -4.82 9.76 16.12
CA LEU A 100 -4.31 10.52 17.26
C LEU A 100 -5.45 11.13 18.08
N GLN A 101 -6.44 11.72 17.41
CA GLN A 101 -7.61 12.33 18.05
C GLN A 101 -8.49 11.29 18.76
N GLN A 102 -8.73 10.15 18.12
CA GLN A 102 -9.51 9.05 18.70
C GLN A 102 -8.80 8.40 19.90
N MET A 103 -7.47 8.42 19.93
CA MET A 103 -6.69 8.00 21.08
C MET A 103 -6.70 9.00 22.24
N GLY A 104 -7.16 10.24 22.01
CA GLY A 104 -7.14 11.30 23.02
C GLY A 104 -5.75 11.88 23.28
N GLU A 105 -4.82 11.76 22.33
CA GLU A 105 -3.47 12.29 22.44
C GLU A 105 -3.36 13.69 21.80
N ASP A 106 -2.72 14.62 22.48
CA ASP A 106 -2.57 16.00 21.98
C ASP A 106 -1.52 16.10 20.86
N LYS A 107 -0.52 15.22 20.85
CA LYS A 107 0.63 15.28 19.94
C LYS A 107 1.09 13.88 19.51
N LEU A 108 1.33 13.75 18.22
CA LEU A 108 1.90 12.53 17.63
C LEU A 108 3.36 12.32 18.07
N LYS A 109 3.67 11.07 18.41
CA LYS A 109 5.03 10.56 18.61
C LYS A 109 5.25 9.46 17.55
N TYR A 110 5.95 9.82 16.47
CA TYR A 110 6.22 8.94 15.33
C TYR A 110 7.73 8.74 15.16
#